data_AF-A0A4V2LW47-F1
#
_entry.id   AF-A0A4V2LW47-F1
#
_cell.length_a   1.000
_cell.length_b   1.000
_cell.length_c   1.000
_cell.angle_alpha   90.00
_cell.angle_beta   90.00
_cell.angle_gamma   90.00
#
_symmetry.space_group_name_H-M   'P 1'
#
loop_
_entity.id
_entity.type
_entity.pdbx_description
1 polymer ?
#
loop_
_entity_poly.entity_id
_entity_poly.type
_entity_poly.pdbx_seq_one_letter_code
_entity_poly.pdbx_strand_id
1 'polypeptide(L)'
;MVTPILVRNWRFKIFKTAWFLLISLLTGRTLGPAEMYINHDVASSVCYFIYDDVNAETMYETYTNIDILTVLIISMMIYILTITLLEKIRK
;
A
#
# COMPACT_ATOMS: atom_id res chain seq x y z
N MET A 1 5.80 39.88 10.38
CA MET A 1 6.41 38.72 11.07
C MET A 1 5.36 37.62 11.22
N VAL A 2 5.28 36.71 10.26
CA VAL A 2 4.48 35.47 10.33
C VAL A 2 5.35 34.42 9.66
N THR A 3 5.67 33.30 10.34
CA THR A 3 5.95 31.96 9.73
C THR A 3 6.73 30.92 10.57
N PRO A 4 7.19 31.07 11.84
CA PRO A 4 7.92 29.94 12.46
C PRO A 4 7.01 28.78 12.89
N ILE A 5 5.69 29.02 12.98
CA ILE A 5 4.72 28.04 13.50
C ILE A 5 4.25 27.05 12.41
N LEU A 6 4.12 27.51 11.16
CA LEU A 6 3.59 26.71 10.05
C LEU A 6 4.59 25.64 9.59
N VAL A 7 5.88 26.00 9.51
CA VAL A 7 6.98 25.12 9.08
C VAL A 7 7.18 23.95 10.04
N ARG A 8 6.95 24.16 11.34
CA ARG A 8 7.13 23.14 12.39
C ARG A 8 6.13 22.00 12.31
N ASN A 9 4.93 22.22 11.80
CA ASN A 9 3.91 21.17 11.69
C ASN A 9 4.04 20.37 10.38
N TRP A 10 4.63 20.96 9.35
CA TRP A 10 4.86 20.30 8.05
C TRP A 10 5.90 19.19 8.13
N ARG A 11 6.99 19.38 8.89
CA ARG A 11 8.05 18.36 9.05
C ARG A 11 7.52 17.02 9.56
N PHE A 12 6.56 17.03 10.50
CA PHE A 12 6.00 15.81 11.06
C PHE A 12 5.01 15.13 10.11
N LYS A 13 4.32 15.91 9.25
CA LYS A 13 3.49 15.35 8.18
C LYS A 13 4.35 14.66 7.12
N ILE A 14 5.43 15.31 6.68
CA ILE A 14 6.39 14.73 5.73
C ILE A 14 7.00 13.45 6.30
N PHE A 15 7.41 13.47 7.58
CA PHE A 15 7.95 12.28 8.23
C PHE A 15 6.94 11.12 8.26
N LYS A 16 5.66 11.38 8.57
CA LYS A 16 4.60 10.36 8.54
C LYS A 16 4.39 9.79 7.14
N THR A 17 4.34 10.65 6.12
CA THR A 17 4.20 10.21 4.73
C THR A 17 5.42 9.39 4.28
N ALA A 18 6.63 9.85 4.59
CA ALA A 18 7.86 9.11 4.29
C ALA A 18 7.90 7.75 5.00
N TRP A 19 7.45 7.69 6.26
CA TRP A 19 7.35 6.44 7.01
C TRP A 19 6.36 5.46 6.36
N PHE A 20 5.20 5.94 5.93
CA PHE A 20 4.22 5.12 5.21
C PHE A 20 4.78 4.60 3.87
N LEU A 21 5.47 5.45 3.11
CA LEU A 21 6.11 5.05 1.85
C LEU A 21 7.20 3.99 2.07
N LEU A 22 8.00 4.12 3.14
CA LEU A 22 8.99 3.11 3.50
C LEU A 22 8.34 1.77 3.86
N ILE A 23 7.26 1.78 4.65
CA ILE A 23 6.51 0.55 4.96
C ILE A 23 5.98 -0.08 3.68
N SER A 24 5.35 0.70 2.79
CA SER A 24 4.81 0.21 1.52
C SER A 24 5.90 -0.42 0.64
N LEU A 25 7.06 0.22 0.53
CA LEU A 25 8.19 -0.29 -0.25
C LEU A 25 8.75 -1.59 0.34
N LEU A 26 8.87 -1.68 1.66
CA LEU A 26 9.30 -2.90 2.35
C LEU A 26 8.27 -4.02 2.15
N THR A 27 6.98 -3.73 2.33
CA THR A 27 5.88 -4.68 2.13
C THR A 27 5.91 -5.25 0.71
N GLY A 28 5.98 -4.41 -0.32
CA GLY A 28 6.06 -4.88 -1.71
C GLY A 28 7.30 -5.75 -1.96
N ARG A 29 8.45 -5.40 -1.38
CA ARG A 29 9.66 -6.24 -1.47
C ARG A 29 9.52 -7.59 -0.75
N THR A 30 8.76 -7.65 0.34
CA THR A 30 8.57 -8.88 1.12
C THR A 30 7.55 -9.84 0.52
N LEU A 31 6.49 -9.34 -0.14
CA LEU A 31 5.49 -10.21 -0.78
C LEU A 31 6.04 -10.91 -2.02
N GLY A 32 7.01 -10.29 -2.71
CA GLY A 32 7.56 -10.83 -3.94
C GLY A 32 6.56 -10.74 -5.10
N PRO A 33 6.73 -11.55 -6.17
CA PRO A 33 5.84 -11.53 -7.32
C PRO A 33 4.37 -11.80 -6.96
N ALA A 34 3.48 -11.00 -7.56
CA ALA A 34 2.03 -11.10 -7.44
C ALA A 34 1.49 -12.52 -7.66
N GLU A 35 2.07 -13.25 -8.62
CA GLU A 35 1.71 -14.63 -8.97
C GLU A 35 1.89 -15.63 -7.83
N MET A 36 2.74 -15.33 -6.82
CA MET A 36 2.98 -16.25 -5.71
C MET A 36 1.85 -16.25 -4.68
N TYR A 37 1.06 -15.18 -4.60
CA TYR A 37 0.08 -15.00 -3.53
C TYR A 37 -1.31 -14.61 -4.02
N ILE A 38 -1.45 -14.20 -5.29
CA ILE A 38 -2.74 -13.97 -5.92
C ILE A 38 -3.16 -15.26 -6.63
N ASN A 39 -4.34 -15.78 -6.28
CA ASN A 39 -4.89 -16.93 -6.96
C ASN A 39 -5.30 -16.56 -8.40
N HIS A 40 -4.88 -17.39 -9.36
CA HIS A 40 -5.16 -17.17 -10.77
C HIS A 40 -6.65 -17.11 -11.12
N ASP A 41 -7.48 -17.97 -10.52
CA ASP A 41 -8.92 -17.97 -10.78
C ASP A 41 -9.57 -16.66 -10.28
N VAL A 42 -9.09 -16.16 -9.14
CA VAL A 42 -9.52 -14.86 -8.59
C VAL A 42 -9.08 -13.73 -9.52
N ALA A 43 -7.82 -13.70 -9.94
CA ALA A 43 -7.33 -12.70 -10.89
C ALA A 43 -8.12 -12.75 -12.21
N SER A 44 -8.43 -13.95 -12.73
CA SER A 44 -9.19 -14.12 -13.96
C SER A 44 -10.62 -13.62 -13.83
N SER A 45 -11.29 -13.91 -12.71
CA SER A 45 -12.65 -13.41 -12.48
C SER A 45 -12.69 -11.89 -12.34
N VAL A 46 -11.71 -11.29 -11.67
CA VAL A 46 -11.57 -9.83 -11.57
C VAL A 46 -11.25 -9.22 -12.94
N CYS A 47 -10.37 -9.84 -13.72
CA CYS A 47 -10.03 -9.40 -15.06
C CYS A 47 -11.25 -9.40 -15.98
N TYR A 48 -12.01 -10.50 -15.97
CA TYR A 48 -13.26 -10.61 -16.72
C TYR A 48 -14.29 -9.57 -16.26
N PHE A 49 -14.40 -9.32 -14.96
CA PHE A 49 -15.30 -8.31 -14.42
C PHE A 49 -14.95 -6.87 -14.87
N ILE A 50 -13.67 -6.54 -14.98
CA ILE A 50 -13.22 -5.19 -15.33
C ILE A 50 -13.20 -4.97 -16.84
N TYR A 51 -12.71 -5.94 -17.60
CA TYR A 51 -12.37 -5.77 -19.02
C TYR A 51 -13.29 -6.55 -19.97
N ASP A 52 -14.12 -7.47 -19.48
CA ASP A 52 -14.98 -8.39 -20.26
C ASP A 52 -14.22 -9.28 -21.28
N ASP A 53 -12.89 -9.18 -21.31
CA ASP A 53 -11.98 -10.01 -22.09
C ASP A 53 -10.76 -10.39 -21.25
N VAL A 54 -10.49 -11.70 -21.19
CA VAL A 54 -9.36 -12.27 -20.46
C VAL A 54 -8.29 -12.61 -21.47
N ASN A 55 -7.37 -11.68 -21.68
CA ASN A 55 -6.20 -11.86 -22.50
C ASN A 55 -4.93 -11.57 -21.67
N ALA A 56 -3.74 -11.79 -22.25
CA ALA A 56 -2.49 -11.66 -21.53
C ALA A 56 -2.22 -10.22 -21.04
N GLU A 57 -2.67 -9.21 -21.80
CA GLU A 57 -2.49 -7.80 -21.47
C GLU A 57 -3.40 -7.39 -20.30
N THR A 58 -4.69 -7.70 -20.40
CA THR A 58 -5.68 -7.38 -19.35
C THR A 58 -5.41 -8.15 -18.05
N MET A 59 -4.93 -9.39 -18.16
CA MET A 59 -4.48 -10.15 -17.00
C MET A 59 -3.28 -9.49 -16.32
N TYR A 60 -2.25 -9.10 -17.08
CA TYR A 60 -1.07 -8.44 -16.51
C TYR A 60 -1.44 -7.15 -15.76
N GLU A 61 -2.32 -6.33 -16.35
CA GLU A 61 -2.86 -5.14 -15.68
C GLU A 61 -3.61 -5.51 -14.40
N THR A 62 -4.44 -6.55 -14.45
CA THR A 62 -5.22 -7.02 -13.30
C THR A 62 -4.33 -7.47 -12.16
N TYR A 63 -3.33 -8.31 -12.42
CA TYR A 63 -2.35 -8.74 -11.41
C TYR A 63 -1.63 -7.55 -10.79
N THR A 64 -1.16 -6.62 -11.62
CA THR A 64 -0.46 -5.41 -11.16
C THR A 64 -1.35 -4.54 -10.28
N ASN A 65 -2.62 -4.36 -10.66
CA ASN A 65 -3.57 -3.55 -9.90
C ASN A 65 -3.92 -4.21 -8.55
N ILE A 66 -4.14 -5.52 -8.53
CA ILE A 66 -4.41 -6.27 -7.29
C ILE A 66 -3.17 -6.27 -6.38
N ASP A 67 -1.96 -6.41 -6.94
CA ASP A 67 -0.70 -6.35 -6.21
C ASP A 67 -0.53 -5.00 -5.50
N ILE A 68 -0.67 -3.89 -6.24
CA ILE A 68 -0.61 -2.53 -5.69
C ILE A 68 -1.64 -2.34 -4.57
N LEU A 69 -2.89 -2.77 -4.80
CA LEU A 69 -3.96 -2.65 -3.82
C LEU A 69 -3.66 -3.47 -2.55
N THR A 70 -3.13 -4.67 -2.71
CA THR A 70 -2.74 -5.55 -1.60
C THR A 70 -1.63 -4.93 -0.77
N VAL A 71 -0.57 -4.43 -1.42
CA VAL A 71 0.54 -3.73 -0.73
C VAL A 71 0.04 -2.50 0.01
N LEU A 72 -0.87 -1.72 -0.57
CA LEU A 72 -1.48 -0.55 0.09
C LEU A 72 -2.29 -0.93 1.32
N ILE A 73 -3.12 -1.97 1.25
CA ILE A 73 -3.92 -2.42 2.40
C ILE A 73 -3.01 -2.94 3.52
N ILE A 74 -2.04 -3.80 3.20
CA ILE A 74 -1.13 -4.37 4.20
C ILE A 74 -0.28 -3.25 4.85
N SER A 75 0.27 -2.34 4.05
CA SER A 75 1.05 -1.21 4.58
C SER A 75 0.21 -0.28 5.46
N MET A 76 -1.06 -0.06 5.11
CA MET A 76 -1.99 0.70 5.94
C MET A 76 -2.26 0.01 7.28
N MET A 77 -2.50 -1.30 7.29
CA MET A 77 -2.67 -2.06 8.52
C MET A 77 -1.43 -1.99 9.40
N ILE A 78 -0.24 -2.21 8.83
CA ILE A 78 1.04 -2.11 9.56
C ILE A 78 1.24 -0.70 10.14
N TYR A 79 0.96 0.34 9.36
CA TYR A 79 1.10 1.72 9.80
C TYR A 79 0.18 2.03 10.99
N ILE A 80 -1.11 1.65 10.91
CA ILE A 80 -2.07 1.84 12.01
C ILE A 80 -1.60 1.10 13.26
N LEU A 81 -1.23 -0.18 13.13
CA LEU A 81 -0.70 -0.98 14.24
C LEU A 81 0.52 -0.33 14.88
N THR A 82 1.45 0.19 14.07
CA THR A 82 2.66 0.87 14.56
C THR A 82 2.31 2.11 15.38
N ILE A 83 1.39 2.95 14.90
CA ILE A 83 0.96 4.15 15.62
C ILE A 83 0.22 3.78 16.92
N THR A 84 -0.71 2.81 16.87
CA THR A 84 -1.43 2.35 18.07
C THR A 84 -0.49 1.77 19.13
N LEU A 85 0.53 1.02 18.72
CA LEU A 85 1.56 0.51 19.64
C LEU A 85 2.37 1.64 20.29
N LEU A 86 2.81 2.63 19.49
CA LEU A 86 3.54 3.79 20.01
C LEU A 86 2.71 4.62 20.99
N GLU A 87 1.41 4.79 20.72
CA GLU A 87 0.48 5.47 21.63
C GLU A 87 0.29 4.69 22.93
N LYS A 88 0.24 3.36 22.87
CA LYS A 88 0.14 2.51 24.04
C LYS A 88 1.40 2.52 24.91
N ILE A 89 2.59 2.57 24.30
CA ILE A 89 3.88 2.64 25.00
C ILE A 89 4.09 4.02 25.66
N ARG A 90 3.49 5.07 25.11
CA ARG A 90 3.61 6.44 25.62
C ARG A 90 2.67 6.76 26.79
N LYS A 91 1.63 5.95 27.00
CA LYS A 91 0.75 6.02 28.17
C LYS A 91 1.31 5.17 29.31
#